data_AF-A0AAW2DHD0-F1
#
_entry.id   AF-A0AAW2DHD0-F1
#
_cell.length_a   1.000
_cell.length_b   1.000
_cell.length_c   1.000
_cell.angle_alpha   90.00
_cell.angle_beta   90.00
_cell.angle_gamma   90.00
#
_symmetry.space_group_name_H-M   'P 1'
#
loop_
_entity.id
_entity.type
_entity.pdbx_description
1 polymer ?
#
loop_
_entity_poly.entity_id
_entity_poly.type
_entity_poly.pdbx_seq_one_letter_code
_entity_poly.pdbx_strand_id
1 'polypeptide(L)'
;MAEAMVVFHIIVLLGSMNAFVKAVGLVNSSCSQSCGNVSIPYPFGIEPGCYISDSYRIYCNHSFSPPKPTFSTFTQMEVLDISLEGTLRVNYPTLRRCSNGTETKPFESLAARSLVFSQSRNKFIAIGCNNFASLNDAEDVVICGCMSVCNNKTRAMNGNNSCNGINCCQTTIPSDLQDFSLSLQPIDPKHDTDNPSCKYAFIVEQKWFETNLTNPFEIQNMSHVPVVLEWLIDSTLSSHVLGNNLSHEYDDINSTYRCSTRSSSVGTLKALTCSCKPGFEGNPYFPDPQVPERCTDIDECIGSPCLVIRNDSSGNTNYSRSFRCENTRGSYRCLPLYPFPTTKTSANAITIVVVKFFKPDERDTITISLNKQRERLIFSGVRSLHECDSIWKTKAEIREI
;
A
#
# COMPACT_ATOMS: atom_id res chain seq x y z
N MET A 1 -20.55 15.09 -51.04
CA MET A 1 -20.47 15.58 -49.64
C MET A 1 -20.67 14.47 -48.61
N ALA A 2 -21.52 13.48 -48.83
CA ALA A 2 -21.72 12.35 -47.90
C ALA A 2 -20.46 11.46 -47.72
N GLU A 3 -19.72 11.16 -48.78
CA GLU A 3 -18.52 10.30 -48.68
C GLU A 3 -17.36 10.96 -47.91
N ALA A 4 -17.20 12.28 -48.01
CA ALA A 4 -16.20 13.02 -47.26
C ALA A 4 -16.49 13.05 -45.75
N MET A 5 -17.78 13.02 -45.35
CA MET A 5 -18.17 12.98 -43.94
C MET A 5 -17.91 11.61 -43.28
N VAL A 6 -18.06 10.52 -44.03
CA VAL A 6 -17.80 9.15 -43.53
C VAL A 6 -16.32 8.93 -43.30
N VAL A 7 -15.46 9.40 -44.22
CA VAL A 7 -14.01 9.32 -44.08
C VAL A 7 -13.52 10.13 -42.86
N PHE A 8 -14.11 11.30 -42.60
CA PHE A 8 -13.76 12.12 -41.44
C PHE A 8 -14.16 11.45 -40.10
N HIS A 9 -15.31 10.77 -40.03
CA HIS A 9 -15.73 10.04 -38.83
C HIS A 9 -14.86 8.80 -38.55
N ILE A 10 -14.40 8.10 -39.60
CA ILE A 10 -13.48 6.96 -39.45
C ILE A 10 -12.09 7.43 -38.98
N ILE A 11 -11.59 8.56 -39.48
CA ILE A 11 -10.30 9.14 -39.04
C ILE A 11 -10.38 9.63 -37.58
N VAL A 12 -11.51 10.20 -37.15
CA VAL A 12 -11.71 10.64 -35.75
C VAL A 12 -11.86 9.44 -34.80
N LEU A 13 -12.47 8.34 -35.23
CA LEU A 13 -12.56 7.09 -34.45
C LEU A 13 -11.23 6.32 -34.40
N LEU A 14 -10.39 6.39 -35.43
CA LEU A 14 -9.03 5.84 -35.41
C LEU A 14 -8.06 6.73 -34.62
N GLY A 15 -8.33 8.04 -34.52
CA GLY A 15 -7.54 8.98 -33.73
C GLY A 15 -7.82 8.96 -32.22
N SER A 16 -8.83 8.23 -31.75
CA SER A 16 -9.25 8.20 -30.33
C SER A 16 -8.92 6.88 -29.60
N MET A 17 -8.22 5.95 -30.24
CA MET A 17 -7.75 4.69 -29.60
C MET A 17 -6.31 4.73 -29.08
N ASN A 18 -5.58 5.85 -29.21
CA ASN A 18 -4.16 5.94 -28.82
C ASN A 18 -3.91 6.96 -27.69
N ALA A 19 -4.67 6.86 -26.59
CA ALA A 19 -4.36 7.57 -25.36
C ALA A 19 -4.68 6.74 -24.11
N PHE A 20 -4.19 5.49 -24.07
CA PHE A 20 -3.89 4.76 -22.83
C PHE A 20 -2.63 3.94 -23.06
N VAL A 21 -1.51 4.63 -23.32
CA VAL A 21 -0.18 4.09 -23.05
C VAL A 21 0.47 5.10 -22.12
N LYS A 22 0.22 4.93 -20.81
CA LYS A 22 1.09 5.53 -19.79
C LYS A 22 2.49 5.00 -20.08
N ALA A 23 3.46 5.93 -20.08
CA ALA A 23 4.85 5.66 -20.36
C ALA A 23 5.39 4.55 -19.45
N VAL A 24 5.48 3.34 -20.00
CA VAL A 24 6.32 2.28 -19.44
C VAL A 24 7.70 2.56 -20.01
N GLY A 25 8.62 2.98 -19.14
CA GLY A 25 10.03 3.18 -19.49
C GLY A 25 10.54 1.98 -20.29
N LEU A 26 11.39 2.26 -21.29
CA LEU A 26 12.00 1.31 -22.20
C LEU A 26 12.82 0.27 -21.42
N VAL A 27 12.13 -0.70 -20.84
CA VAL A 27 12.67 -2.02 -20.67
C VAL A 27 12.91 -2.51 -22.09
N ASN A 28 14.12 -3.01 -22.36
CA ASN A 28 14.42 -3.78 -23.56
C ASN A 28 13.18 -4.59 -23.91
N SER A 29 12.64 -4.47 -25.13
CA SER A 29 11.28 -4.92 -25.52
C SER A 29 11.00 -6.43 -25.34
N SER A 30 11.92 -7.13 -24.68
CA SER A 30 11.96 -8.54 -24.31
C SER A 30 11.52 -8.85 -22.87
N CYS A 31 11.35 -7.87 -21.96
CA CYS A 31 10.95 -8.17 -20.58
C CYS A 31 9.44 -8.13 -20.37
N SER A 32 8.89 -9.26 -19.96
CA SER A 32 7.47 -9.39 -19.64
C SER A 32 7.14 -8.62 -18.36
N GLN A 33 6.13 -7.75 -18.43
CA GLN A 33 5.69 -6.92 -17.29
C GLN A 33 4.63 -7.61 -16.42
N SER A 34 4.14 -8.78 -16.82
CA SER A 34 3.06 -9.48 -16.12
C SER A 34 3.10 -10.98 -16.39
N CYS A 35 2.57 -11.76 -15.46
CA CYS A 35 2.28 -13.18 -15.65
C CYS A 35 0.83 -13.45 -15.22
N GLY A 36 -0.02 -13.84 -16.17
CA GLY A 36 -1.45 -13.92 -15.94
C GLY A 36 -2.02 -12.56 -15.55
N ASN A 37 -2.67 -12.48 -14.39
CA ASN A 37 -3.27 -11.24 -13.88
C ASN A 37 -2.35 -10.47 -12.91
N VAL A 38 -1.11 -10.91 -12.72
CA VAL A 38 -0.18 -10.32 -11.75
C VAL A 38 0.85 -9.48 -12.48
N SER A 39 0.98 -8.21 -12.08
CA SER A 39 2.05 -7.32 -12.54
C SER A 39 3.39 -7.72 -11.90
N ILE A 40 4.45 -7.77 -12.71
CA ILE A 40 5.81 -8.14 -12.30
C ILE A 40 6.74 -6.94 -12.53
N PRO A 41 6.77 -5.96 -11.61
CA PRO A 41 7.65 -4.81 -11.74
C PRO A 41 9.07 -5.14 -11.25
N TYR A 42 10.08 -4.46 -11.81
CA TYR A 42 11.43 -4.44 -11.24
C TYR A 42 11.37 -4.04 -9.75
N PRO A 43 12.11 -4.67 -8.82
CA PRO A 43 13.29 -5.53 -9.00
C PRO A 43 13.00 -6.96 -9.40
N PHE A 44 11.72 -7.36 -9.49
CA PHE A 44 11.31 -8.68 -9.95
C PHE A 44 11.23 -8.72 -11.47
N GLY A 45 11.33 -9.92 -12.03
CA GLY A 45 11.30 -10.14 -13.47
C GLY A 45 11.27 -11.62 -13.82
N ILE A 46 10.91 -11.92 -15.07
CA ILE A 46 10.73 -13.30 -15.55
C ILE A 46 11.95 -13.73 -16.38
N GLU A 47 12.30 -12.94 -17.38
CA GLU A 47 13.41 -13.22 -18.29
C GLU A 47 14.76 -12.79 -17.69
N PRO A 48 15.85 -13.48 -18.07
CA PRO A 48 17.20 -13.07 -17.67
C PRO A 48 17.48 -11.60 -18.05
N GLY A 49 17.99 -10.83 -17.10
CA GLY A 49 18.25 -9.39 -17.26
C GLY A 49 17.08 -8.48 -16.90
N CYS A 50 15.90 -9.02 -16.58
CA CYS A 50 14.71 -8.24 -16.19
C CYS A 50 14.51 -8.15 -14.67
N TYR A 51 15.33 -8.83 -13.88
CA TYR A 51 15.31 -8.85 -12.42
C TYR A 51 16.69 -8.44 -11.86
N ILE A 52 16.73 -7.90 -10.64
CA ILE A 52 17.97 -7.38 -10.03
C ILE A 52 18.99 -8.49 -9.71
N SER A 53 18.51 -9.66 -9.30
CA SER A 53 19.30 -10.87 -9.05
C SER A 53 18.38 -12.10 -9.05
N ASP A 54 18.95 -13.30 -9.14
CA ASP A 54 18.15 -14.54 -9.19
C ASP A 54 17.21 -14.72 -7.99
N SER A 55 17.50 -14.08 -6.85
CA SER A 55 16.62 -14.05 -5.68
C SER A 55 15.31 -13.27 -5.90
N TYR A 56 15.18 -12.52 -6.99
CA TYR A 56 13.98 -11.75 -7.38
C TYR A 56 13.35 -12.30 -8.65
N ARG A 57 13.81 -13.45 -9.13
CA ARG A 57 13.25 -14.08 -10.32
C ARG A 57 11.86 -14.64 -10.04
N ILE A 58 10.94 -14.34 -10.94
CA ILE A 58 9.60 -14.91 -10.98
C ILE A 58 9.54 -15.94 -12.11
N TYR A 59 8.97 -17.10 -11.81
CA TYR A 59 8.73 -18.14 -12.81
C TYR A 59 7.27 -18.07 -13.25
N CYS A 60 7.03 -17.87 -14.55
CA CYS A 60 5.66 -17.86 -15.07
C CYS A 60 5.29 -19.26 -15.57
N ASN A 61 4.37 -19.93 -14.87
CA ASN A 61 3.91 -21.26 -15.25
C ASN A 61 2.74 -21.16 -16.23
N HIS A 62 3.04 -21.41 -17.51
CA HIS A 62 2.07 -21.39 -18.61
C HIS A 62 1.24 -22.68 -18.75
N SER A 63 1.43 -23.66 -17.86
CA SER A 63 0.59 -24.88 -17.83
C SER A 63 -0.82 -24.59 -17.29
N PHE A 64 -1.00 -23.41 -16.68
CA PHE A 64 -2.28 -22.92 -16.17
C PHE A 64 -2.86 -21.85 -17.10
N SER A 65 -4.18 -21.69 -17.07
CA SER A 65 -4.89 -20.62 -17.78
C SER A 65 -5.78 -19.86 -16.77
N PRO A 66 -5.48 -18.58 -16.45
CA PRO A 66 -4.31 -17.82 -16.89
C PRO A 66 -2.99 -18.37 -16.30
N PRO A 67 -1.83 -18.01 -16.88
CA PRO A 67 -0.52 -18.39 -16.34
C PRO A 67 -0.36 -17.97 -14.88
N LYS A 68 0.31 -18.81 -14.08
CA LYS A 68 0.52 -18.57 -12.65
C LYS A 68 1.97 -18.17 -12.36
N PRO A 69 2.23 -16.99 -11.78
CA PRO A 69 3.58 -16.65 -11.33
C PRO A 69 3.92 -17.41 -10.06
N THR A 70 5.14 -17.92 -9.96
CA THR A 70 5.67 -18.55 -8.76
C THR A 70 7.01 -17.95 -8.37
N PHE A 71 7.26 -17.92 -7.07
CA PHE A 71 8.50 -17.45 -6.47
C PHE A 71 9.36 -18.64 -6.03
N SER A 72 10.67 -18.57 -6.30
CA SER A 72 11.68 -19.62 -6.04
C SER A 72 11.44 -20.95 -6.77
N THR A 73 12.53 -21.56 -7.25
CA THR A 73 12.48 -22.89 -7.89
C THR A 73 12.11 -24.01 -6.93
N PHE A 74 12.47 -23.85 -5.64
CA PHE A 74 12.30 -24.88 -4.62
C PHE A 74 10.90 -24.89 -4.05
N THR A 75 10.37 -23.71 -3.75
CA THR A 75 9.12 -23.58 -3.00
C THR A 75 7.90 -23.38 -3.90
N GLN A 76 8.11 -22.89 -5.13
CA GLN A 76 7.08 -22.66 -6.15
C GLN A 76 5.83 -21.96 -5.60
N MET A 77 6.01 -21.04 -4.65
CA MET A 77 4.90 -20.32 -4.03
C MET A 77 4.21 -19.45 -5.08
N GLU A 78 2.92 -19.64 -5.29
CA GLU A 78 2.15 -18.80 -6.20
C GLU A 78 2.12 -17.35 -5.70
N VAL A 79 2.55 -16.43 -6.55
CA VAL A 79 2.52 -15.00 -6.27
C VAL A 79 1.13 -14.47 -6.65
N LEU A 80 0.51 -13.75 -5.72
CA LEU A 80 -0.82 -13.19 -5.90
C LEU A 80 -0.76 -11.70 -6.26
N ASP A 81 0.22 -10.97 -5.71
CA ASP A 81 0.39 -9.54 -5.95
C ASP A 81 1.81 -9.09 -5.59
N ILE A 82 2.34 -8.09 -6.30
CA ILE A 82 3.62 -7.44 -6.01
C ILE A 82 3.39 -5.93 -5.91
N SER A 83 3.66 -5.36 -4.74
CA SER A 83 3.61 -3.92 -4.52
C SER A 83 5.01 -3.33 -4.43
N LEU A 84 5.20 -2.21 -5.14
CA LEU A 84 6.40 -1.38 -5.06
C LEU A 84 6.58 -0.67 -3.71
N GLU A 85 5.57 -0.71 -2.84
CA GLU A 85 5.68 -0.30 -1.43
C GLU A 85 6.46 -1.30 -0.57
N GLY A 86 6.95 -2.40 -1.16
CA GLY A 86 7.79 -3.38 -0.47
C GLY A 86 7.05 -4.62 0.00
N THR A 87 5.87 -4.94 -0.55
CA THR A 87 5.13 -6.16 -0.18
C THR A 87 4.94 -7.14 -1.34
N LEU A 88 5.00 -8.43 -1.03
CA LEU A 88 4.78 -9.56 -1.93
C LEU A 88 3.70 -10.44 -1.32
N ARG A 89 2.54 -10.55 -1.96
CA ARG A 89 1.45 -11.41 -1.49
C ARG A 89 1.58 -12.78 -2.15
N VAL A 90 1.55 -13.85 -1.37
CA VAL A 90 1.71 -15.24 -1.85
C VAL A 90 0.60 -16.14 -1.36
N ASN A 91 0.33 -17.20 -2.12
CA ASN A 91 -0.58 -18.29 -1.74
C ASN A 91 0.21 -19.33 -0.93
N TYR A 92 0.04 -19.33 0.39
CA TYR A 92 0.91 -20.03 1.32
C TYR A 92 0.21 -21.25 1.94
N PRO A 93 0.88 -22.40 2.11
CA PRO A 93 0.25 -23.62 2.58
C PRO A 93 -0.25 -23.54 4.03
N THR A 94 -1.32 -24.29 4.32
CA THR A 94 -1.82 -24.52 5.68
C THR A 94 -1.34 -25.88 6.19
N LEU A 95 -0.95 -25.96 7.47
CA LEU A 95 -0.67 -27.26 8.10
C LEU A 95 -1.95 -27.88 8.65
N ARG A 96 -2.15 -29.17 8.38
CA ARG A 96 -3.25 -29.98 8.88
C ARG A 96 -2.73 -31.29 9.44
N ARG A 97 -3.15 -31.64 10.66
CA ARG A 97 -2.86 -32.93 11.32
C ARG A 97 -4.16 -33.54 11.87
N CYS A 98 -4.50 -34.74 11.43
CA CYS A 98 -5.71 -35.44 11.84
C CYS A 98 -5.37 -36.67 12.69
N SER A 99 -6.27 -37.06 13.60
CA SER A 99 -6.07 -38.18 14.53
C SER A 99 -5.88 -39.53 13.84
N ASN A 100 -6.32 -39.68 12.59
CA ASN A 100 -6.10 -40.89 11.77
C ASN A 100 -4.69 -40.95 11.14
N GLY A 101 -3.78 -40.04 11.52
CA GLY A 101 -2.42 -39.94 10.98
C GLY A 101 -2.35 -39.19 9.65
N THR A 102 -3.46 -38.67 9.12
CA THR A 102 -3.43 -37.83 7.91
C THR A 102 -2.79 -36.49 8.26
N GLU A 103 -1.63 -36.24 7.67
CA GLU A 103 -0.87 -35.02 7.89
C GLU A 103 -0.41 -34.43 6.56
N THR A 104 -0.60 -33.12 6.39
CA THR A 104 0.13 -32.39 5.35
C THR A 104 1.58 -32.29 5.78
N LYS A 105 2.53 -32.56 4.87
CA LYS A 105 3.95 -32.46 5.20
C LYS A 105 4.24 -31.13 5.91
N PRO A 106 4.90 -31.15 7.08
CA PRO A 106 5.45 -29.94 7.67
C PRO A 106 6.26 -29.22 6.59
N PHE A 107 6.00 -27.94 6.43
CA PHE A 107 6.80 -27.11 5.56
C PHE A 107 7.69 -26.25 6.44
N GLU A 108 8.97 -26.18 6.05
CA GLU A 108 9.87 -25.14 6.53
C GLU A 108 9.48 -23.81 5.88
N SER A 109 9.89 -22.72 6.50
CA SER A 109 9.65 -21.42 5.90
C SER A 109 10.17 -21.37 4.47
N LEU A 110 9.25 -21.06 3.56
CA LEU A 110 9.52 -20.92 2.15
C LEU A 110 10.07 -19.52 1.80
N ALA A 111 10.22 -18.63 2.79
CA ALA A 111 10.72 -17.28 2.58
C ALA A 111 12.23 -17.31 2.30
N ALA A 112 12.63 -16.68 1.21
CA ALA A 112 14.05 -16.45 0.92
C ALA A 112 14.64 -15.41 1.89
N ARG A 113 15.97 -15.31 1.98
CA ARG A 113 16.67 -14.32 2.84
C ARG A 113 16.26 -12.85 2.58
N SER A 114 15.63 -12.55 1.46
CA SER A 114 15.13 -11.23 1.07
C SER A 114 13.62 -11.01 1.35
N LEU A 115 12.94 -11.99 1.96
CA LEU A 115 11.50 -11.96 2.24
C LEU A 115 11.24 -12.18 3.73
N VAL A 116 10.48 -11.30 4.35
CA VAL A 116 10.10 -11.35 5.78
C VAL A 116 8.58 -11.44 5.88
N PHE A 117 8.04 -12.18 6.84
CA PHE A 117 6.58 -12.15 7.06
C PHE A 117 6.17 -10.82 7.68
N SER A 118 5.22 -10.11 7.04
CA SER A 118 4.75 -8.83 7.56
C SER A 118 3.99 -9.02 8.87
N GLN A 119 4.59 -8.58 9.98
CA GLN A 119 3.98 -8.66 11.30
C GLN A 119 2.68 -7.85 11.39
N SER A 120 2.62 -6.71 10.70
CA SER A 120 1.47 -5.80 10.74
C SER A 120 0.30 -6.27 9.89
N ARG A 121 0.55 -7.11 8.88
CA ARG A 121 -0.47 -7.56 7.93
C ARG A 121 -0.90 -9.01 8.10
N ASN A 122 -0.13 -9.83 8.82
CA ASN A 122 -0.44 -11.24 9.03
C ASN A 122 -0.75 -11.57 10.50
N LYS A 123 -1.52 -12.64 10.69
CA LYS A 123 -1.75 -13.30 11.98
C LYS A 123 -1.40 -14.78 11.90
N PHE A 124 -0.99 -15.35 13.02
CA PHE A 124 -0.87 -16.79 13.19
C PHE A 124 -2.13 -17.33 13.85
N ILE A 125 -2.78 -18.29 13.22
CA ILE A 125 -4.08 -18.83 13.65
C ILE A 125 -3.98 -20.35 13.71
N ALA A 126 -4.56 -20.93 14.75
CA ALA A 126 -4.72 -22.37 14.87
C ALA A 126 -6.16 -22.75 15.17
N ILE A 127 -6.63 -23.84 14.58
CA ILE A 127 -8.01 -24.32 14.68
C ILE A 127 -8.00 -25.80 15.07
N GLY A 128 -8.86 -26.16 16.00
CA GLY A 128 -8.99 -27.51 16.54
C GLY A 128 -9.15 -27.49 18.05
N CYS A 129 -9.58 -28.61 18.61
CA CYS A 129 -9.56 -28.81 20.06
C CYS A 129 -8.24 -29.45 20.50
N ASN A 130 -7.85 -29.21 21.75
CA ASN A 130 -6.67 -29.83 22.36
C ASN A 130 -5.45 -29.60 21.46
N ASN A 131 -5.26 -28.35 21.04
CA ASN A 131 -4.35 -28.00 19.96
C ASN A 131 -3.37 -26.93 20.44
N PHE A 132 -2.08 -27.24 20.31
CA PHE A 132 -0.98 -26.31 20.48
C PHE A 132 -0.21 -26.23 19.17
N ALA A 133 -0.38 -25.11 18.47
CA ALA A 133 0.38 -24.80 17.27
C ALA A 133 1.57 -23.92 17.64
N SER A 134 2.75 -24.22 17.12
CA SER A 134 3.95 -23.42 17.34
C SER A 134 4.70 -23.11 16.06
N LEU A 135 5.33 -21.95 16.04
CA LEU A 135 6.45 -21.63 15.16
C LEU A 135 7.73 -21.84 15.97
N ASN A 136 8.66 -22.63 15.44
CA ASN A 136 9.92 -22.92 16.09
C ASN A 136 11.07 -22.44 15.20
N ASP A 137 12.19 -22.07 15.81
CA ASP A 137 13.42 -21.77 15.07
C ASP A 137 14.16 -23.04 14.61
N ALA A 138 15.35 -22.87 14.04
CA ALA A 138 16.18 -23.98 13.55
C ALA A 138 16.69 -24.92 14.66
N GLU A 139 16.62 -24.52 15.93
CA GLU A 139 16.98 -25.34 17.10
C GLU A 139 15.73 -25.96 17.77
N ASP A 140 14.58 -25.93 17.07
CA ASP A 140 13.27 -26.37 17.57
C ASP A 140 12.78 -25.61 18.82
N VAL A 141 13.29 -24.40 19.06
CA VAL A 141 12.85 -23.55 20.16
C VAL A 141 11.58 -22.80 19.75
N VAL A 142 10.55 -22.84 20.59
CA VAL A 142 9.27 -22.17 20.34
C VAL A 142 9.46 -20.64 20.40
N ILE A 143 9.27 -19.97 19.26
CA ILE A 143 9.33 -18.51 19.14
C ILE A 143 7.94 -17.87 19.13
N CYS A 144 6.90 -18.62 18.75
CA CYS A 144 5.51 -18.17 18.77
C CYS A 144 4.60 -19.38 18.96
N GLY A 145 3.55 -19.23 19.76
CA GLY A 145 2.62 -20.30 20.08
C GLY A 145 1.17 -19.85 20.08
N CYS A 146 0.28 -20.76 19.71
CA CYS A 146 -1.16 -20.57 19.69
C CYS A 146 -1.82 -21.82 20.26
N MET A 147 -2.55 -21.65 21.37
CA MET A 147 -3.17 -22.75 22.09
C MET A 147 -4.70 -22.63 22.10
N SER A 148 -5.39 -23.75 21.88
CA SER A 148 -6.85 -23.81 21.97
C SER A 148 -7.35 -25.06 22.70
N VAL A 149 -8.29 -24.84 23.61
CA VAL A 149 -8.94 -25.86 24.44
C VAL A 149 -10.38 -26.07 23.99
N CYS A 150 -11.02 -27.14 24.44
CA CYS A 150 -12.46 -27.31 24.29
C CYS A 150 -13.06 -28.02 25.50
N ASN A 151 -14.37 -27.92 25.67
CA ASN A 151 -15.10 -28.61 26.73
C ASN A 151 -15.98 -29.70 26.15
N ASN A 152 -15.78 -30.95 26.59
CA ASN A 152 -16.55 -32.11 26.13
C ASN A 152 -18.06 -32.00 26.40
N LYS A 153 -18.49 -31.12 27.32
CA LYS A 153 -19.91 -30.97 27.72
C LYS A 153 -20.72 -30.01 26.85
N THR A 154 -20.07 -29.10 26.13
CA THR A 154 -20.73 -28.15 25.22
C THR A 154 -20.31 -28.45 23.80
N ARG A 155 -20.90 -29.51 23.23
CA ARG A 155 -20.80 -29.83 21.79
C ARG A 155 -21.49 -28.80 20.89
N ALA A 156 -22.24 -27.88 21.48
CA ALA A 156 -22.68 -26.69 20.78
C ALA A 156 -21.45 -25.79 20.56
N MET A 157 -20.94 -25.77 19.33
CA MET A 157 -20.33 -24.56 18.79
C MET A 157 -21.33 -23.43 19.06
N ASN A 158 -21.17 -22.72 20.18
CA ASN A 158 -21.83 -21.43 20.31
C ASN A 158 -21.39 -20.66 19.07
N GLY A 159 -22.34 -20.25 18.24
CA GLY A 159 -22.15 -19.55 16.97
C GLY A 159 -21.50 -18.16 17.09
N ASN A 160 -20.65 -17.98 18.10
CA ASN A 160 -19.68 -16.91 18.15
C ASN A 160 -18.53 -17.28 17.22
N ASN A 161 -18.43 -16.54 16.12
CA ASN A 161 -17.31 -16.57 15.17
C ASN A 161 -16.00 -16.03 15.79
N SER A 162 -15.89 -15.99 17.12
CA SER A 162 -14.80 -15.35 17.85
C SER A 162 -13.70 -16.36 18.16
N CYS A 163 -12.49 -16.08 17.68
CA CYS A 163 -11.34 -16.95 17.86
C CYS A 163 -10.51 -16.58 19.10
N ASN A 164 -10.92 -17.10 20.27
CA ASN A 164 -10.48 -16.63 21.59
C ASN A 164 -9.94 -17.75 22.51
N GLY A 165 -9.36 -18.81 21.94
CA GLY A 165 -8.76 -19.92 22.70
C GLY A 165 -9.69 -21.12 22.94
N ILE A 166 -10.96 -21.07 22.50
CA ILE A 166 -11.87 -22.22 22.50
C ILE A 166 -12.05 -22.70 21.06
N ASN A 167 -11.66 -23.95 20.77
CA ASN A 167 -11.64 -24.58 19.44
C ASN A 167 -10.82 -23.86 18.34
N CYS A 168 -10.33 -22.65 18.61
CA CYS A 168 -9.34 -21.97 17.80
C CYS A 168 -8.65 -20.87 18.63
N CYS A 169 -7.50 -20.42 18.16
CA CYS A 169 -6.75 -19.30 18.73
C CYS A 169 -6.14 -18.47 17.60
N GLN A 170 -5.82 -17.22 17.89
CA GLN A 170 -5.05 -16.34 17.01
C GLN A 170 -4.01 -15.56 17.83
N THR A 171 -2.87 -15.26 17.22
CA THR A 171 -1.82 -14.43 17.82
C THR A 171 -1.08 -13.64 16.74
N THR A 172 -0.36 -12.60 17.16
CA THR A 172 0.55 -11.85 16.28
C THR A 172 1.83 -12.66 16.06
N ILE A 173 2.39 -12.60 14.85
CA ILE A 173 3.71 -13.21 14.60
C ILE A 173 4.85 -12.36 15.21
N PRO A 174 6.01 -12.95 15.50
CA PRO A 174 7.20 -12.19 15.89
C PRO A 174 7.64 -11.22 14.79
N SER A 175 8.33 -10.14 15.17
CA SER A 175 8.99 -9.24 14.23
C SER A 175 10.14 -9.97 13.53
N ASP A 176 10.48 -9.57 12.30
CA ASP A 176 11.58 -10.13 11.52
C ASP A 176 11.49 -11.65 11.25
N LEU A 177 10.29 -12.25 11.36
CA LEU A 177 10.05 -13.68 11.11
C LEU A 177 10.39 -14.04 9.66
N GLN A 178 11.35 -14.95 9.48
CA GLN A 178 11.84 -15.38 8.16
C GLN A 178 11.99 -16.87 8.07
N ASP A 179 12.70 -17.48 9.02
CA ASP A 179 12.97 -18.91 9.06
C ASP A 179 12.27 -19.51 10.27
N PHE A 180 11.46 -20.54 10.02
CA PHE A 180 10.71 -21.24 11.06
C PHE A 180 10.22 -22.60 10.57
N SER A 181 10.01 -23.50 11.52
CA SER A 181 9.23 -24.73 11.34
C SER A 181 7.87 -24.59 12.02
N LEU A 182 6.80 -25.09 11.40
CA LEU A 182 5.46 -25.05 11.96
C LEU A 182 5.08 -26.44 12.51
N SER A 183 4.60 -26.50 13.76
CA SER A 183 4.25 -27.75 14.44
C SER A 183 2.85 -27.69 15.08
N LEU A 184 2.20 -28.86 15.22
CA LEU A 184 0.83 -29.02 15.75
C LEU A 184 0.74 -30.12 16.82
N GLN A 185 1.01 -29.82 18.07
CA GLN A 185 0.98 -30.83 19.14
C GLN A 185 -0.35 -30.84 19.89
N PRO A 186 -0.83 -32.00 20.39
CA PRO A 186 -1.85 -32.01 21.41
C PRO A 186 -1.36 -31.37 22.71
N ILE A 187 -2.23 -30.64 23.41
CA ILE A 187 -1.91 -30.10 24.75
C ILE A 187 -1.87 -31.25 25.75
N ASP A 188 -2.89 -32.11 25.71
CA ASP A 188 -2.96 -33.35 26.47
C ASP A 188 -2.98 -34.55 25.52
N PRO A 189 -1.86 -35.31 25.41
CA PRO A 189 -1.79 -36.49 24.56
C PRO A 189 -2.81 -37.59 24.94
N LYS A 190 -3.26 -37.65 26.19
CA LYS A 190 -4.18 -38.70 26.67
C LYS A 190 -5.60 -38.53 26.16
N HIS A 191 -5.99 -37.28 25.87
CA HIS A 191 -7.33 -36.91 25.39
C HIS A 191 -7.36 -36.58 23.90
N ASP A 192 -6.30 -36.93 23.15
CA ASP A 192 -6.23 -36.67 21.71
C ASP A 192 -7.14 -37.58 20.87
N THR A 193 -7.41 -38.80 21.37
CA THR A 193 -8.29 -39.78 20.71
C THR A 193 -9.78 -39.55 20.94
N ASP A 194 -10.15 -38.69 21.90
CA ASP A 194 -11.54 -38.48 22.30
C ASP A 194 -12.31 -37.57 21.33
N ASN A 195 -11.60 -36.87 20.44
CA ASN A 195 -12.18 -36.00 19.43
C ASN A 195 -11.49 -36.23 18.07
N PRO A 196 -12.05 -37.06 17.18
CA PRO A 196 -11.46 -37.43 15.89
C PRO A 196 -11.56 -36.28 14.86
N SER A 197 -11.10 -35.09 15.24
CA SER A 197 -11.13 -33.87 14.42
C SER A 197 -9.72 -33.48 14.00
N CYS A 198 -9.57 -33.01 12.76
CA CYS A 198 -8.32 -32.46 12.28
C CYS A 198 -8.00 -31.13 12.99
N LYS A 199 -6.71 -30.92 13.24
CA LYS A 199 -6.12 -29.68 13.74
C LYS A 199 -5.43 -28.97 12.60
N TYR A 200 -5.45 -27.64 12.65
CA TYR A 200 -4.97 -26.78 11.59
C TYR A 200 -4.15 -25.64 12.19
N ALA A 201 -3.13 -25.19 11.46
CA ALA A 201 -2.40 -23.99 11.77
C ALA A 201 -1.84 -23.34 10.50
N PHE A 202 -1.86 -22.01 10.47
CA PHE A 202 -1.47 -21.24 9.31
C PHE A 202 -1.17 -19.79 9.69
N ILE A 203 -0.32 -19.15 8.88
CA ILE A 203 -0.16 -17.70 8.86
C ILE A 203 -1.05 -17.17 7.74
N VAL A 204 -1.78 -16.09 7.98
CA VAL A 204 -2.72 -15.52 6.99
C VAL A 204 -2.75 -14.01 7.06
N GLU A 205 -2.98 -13.36 5.92
CA GLU A 205 -3.28 -11.93 5.85
C GLU A 205 -4.56 -11.61 6.64
N GLN A 206 -4.40 -10.78 7.66
CA GLN A 206 -5.46 -10.44 8.61
C GLN A 206 -6.71 -9.88 7.91
N LYS A 207 -6.52 -8.89 7.03
CA LYS A 207 -7.65 -8.24 6.34
C LYS A 207 -8.40 -9.23 5.45
N TRP A 208 -7.71 -10.12 4.76
CA TRP A 208 -8.34 -11.15 3.95
C TRP A 208 -9.13 -12.13 4.82
N PHE A 209 -8.57 -12.56 5.94
CA PHE A 209 -9.23 -13.48 6.88
C PHE A 209 -10.51 -12.88 7.46
N GLU A 210 -10.46 -11.60 7.88
CA GLU A 210 -11.60 -10.89 8.46
C GLU A 210 -12.70 -10.55 7.45
N THR A 211 -12.37 -10.43 6.16
CA THR A 211 -13.34 -10.04 5.11
C THR A 211 -13.93 -11.22 4.36
N ASN A 212 -13.18 -12.29 4.13
CA ASN A 212 -13.64 -13.43 3.34
C ASN A 212 -14.21 -14.58 4.16
N LEU A 213 -13.91 -14.66 5.45
CA LEU A 213 -14.40 -15.73 6.32
C LEU A 213 -15.35 -15.15 7.35
N THR A 214 -16.63 -15.47 7.19
CA THR A 214 -17.62 -15.15 8.23
C THR A 214 -17.41 -16.08 9.43
N ASN A 215 -17.08 -17.34 9.15
CA ASN A 215 -16.74 -18.35 10.13
C ASN A 215 -15.27 -18.83 9.96
N PRO A 216 -14.41 -18.64 10.97
CA PRO A 216 -13.02 -19.14 10.97
C PRO A 216 -12.85 -20.62 10.59
N PHE A 217 -13.84 -21.47 10.89
CA PHE A 217 -13.78 -22.91 10.64
C PHE A 217 -13.89 -23.28 9.15
N GLU A 218 -14.33 -22.37 8.27
CA GLU A 218 -14.39 -22.61 6.82
C GLU A 218 -13.01 -22.85 6.19
N ILE A 219 -11.95 -22.37 6.83
CA ILE A 219 -10.56 -22.56 6.39
C ILE A 219 -10.15 -24.03 6.33
N GLN A 220 -10.86 -24.93 7.03
CA GLN A 220 -10.59 -26.37 7.02
C GLN A 220 -10.71 -27.01 5.63
N ASN A 221 -11.42 -26.34 4.71
CA ASN A 221 -11.60 -26.75 3.32
C ASN A 221 -10.56 -26.14 2.38
N MET A 222 -9.64 -25.32 2.89
CA MET A 222 -8.60 -24.64 2.12
C MET A 222 -7.25 -25.29 2.42
N SER A 223 -6.44 -25.50 1.38
CA SER A 223 -5.08 -26.02 1.52
C SER A 223 -4.03 -24.90 1.58
N HIS A 224 -4.40 -23.71 1.12
CA HIS A 224 -3.54 -22.52 1.06
C HIS A 224 -4.35 -21.27 1.38
N VAL A 225 -3.65 -20.26 1.90
CA VAL A 225 -4.20 -18.97 2.30
C VAL A 225 -3.26 -17.85 1.87
N PRO A 226 -3.78 -16.64 1.60
CA PRO A 226 -2.91 -15.52 1.26
C PRO A 226 -2.10 -15.06 2.46
N VAL A 227 -0.81 -14.81 2.23
CA VAL A 227 0.13 -14.24 3.19
C VAL A 227 0.81 -13.05 2.55
N VAL A 228 1.09 -12.00 3.35
CA VAL A 228 1.84 -10.83 2.90
C VAL A 228 3.28 -10.89 3.41
N LEU A 229 4.22 -11.01 2.50
CA LEU A 229 5.64 -10.88 2.78
C LEU A 229 6.09 -9.43 2.53
N GLU A 230 7.07 -8.97 3.28
CA GLU A 230 7.84 -7.75 3.01
C GLU A 230 9.10 -8.16 2.27
N TRP A 231 9.32 -7.60 1.09
CA TRP A 231 10.54 -7.84 0.32
C TRP A 231 11.51 -6.68 0.47
N LEU A 232 12.79 -7.02 0.49
CA LEU A 232 13.86 -6.13 0.89
C LEU A 232 15.02 -6.27 -0.10
N ILE A 233 15.52 -5.15 -0.66
CA ILE A 233 16.73 -5.19 -1.49
C ILE A 233 17.94 -5.45 -0.58
N ASP A 234 18.67 -6.53 -0.83
CA ASP A 234 19.94 -6.79 -0.15
C ASP A 234 20.88 -5.59 -0.34
N SER A 235 21.45 -5.07 0.74
CA SER A 235 22.40 -3.96 0.69
C SER A 235 23.59 -4.18 -0.27
N THR A 236 23.99 -5.43 -0.52
CA THR A 236 25.02 -5.76 -1.52
C THR A 236 24.58 -5.44 -2.95
N LEU A 237 23.28 -5.42 -3.21
CA LEU A 237 22.66 -5.05 -4.49
C LEU A 237 22.28 -3.57 -4.54
N SER A 238 22.55 -2.79 -3.49
CA SER A 238 22.17 -1.38 -3.42
C SER A 238 22.77 -0.54 -4.55
N SER A 239 23.96 -0.88 -5.06
CA SER A 239 24.59 -0.21 -6.20
C SER A 239 23.80 -0.40 -7.51
N HIS A 240 23.12 -1.53 -7.69
CA HIS A 240 22.24 -1.75 -8.85
C HIS A 240 21.01 -0.86 -8.79
N VAL A 241 20.55 -0.48 -7.59
CA VAL A 241 19.45 0.45 -7.42
C VAL A 241 19.96 1.88 -7.43
N LEU A 242 20.92 2.26 -6.60
CA LEU A 242 21.35 3.66 -6.38
C LEU A 242 22.36 4.17 -7.41
N GLY A 243 22.97 3.29 -8.21
CA GLY A 243 24.07 3.64 -9.11
C GLY A 243 25.33 4.07 -8.33
N ASN A 244 26.17 4.89 -8.98
CA ASN A 244 27.44 5.37 -8.40
C ASN A 244 27.28 6.50 -7.36
N ASN A 245 26.09 7.09 -7.24
CA ASN A 245 25.80 8.13 -6.25
C ASN A 245 25.36 7.50 -4.93
N LEU A 246 26.31 6.90 -4.22
CA LEU A 246 26.12 6.29 -2.90
C LEU A 246 25.75 7.29 -1.78
N SER A 247 25.58 8.58 -2.10
CA SER A 247 25.36 9.67 -1.14
C SER A 247 23.88 9.99 -0.84
N HIS A 248 22.91 9.31 -1.45
CA HIS A 248 21.48 9.59 -1.22
C HIS A 248 20.88 8.84 -0.03
N GLU A 249 21.64 8.75 1.07
CA GLU A 249 21.06 8.51 2.40
C GLU A 249 20.33 9.76 2.92
N TYR A 250 20.36 10.87 2.17
CA TYR A 250 19.70 12.13 2.49
C TYR A 250 18.68 12.54 1.43
N ASP A 251 17.52 12.97 1.92
CA ASP A 251 16.33 13.41 1.22
C ASP A 251 16.62 14.63 0.31
N ASP A 252 17.19 14.40 -0.87
CA ASP A 252 17.41 15.45 -1.85
C ASP A 252 16.05 16.02 -2.26
N ILE A 253 15.86 17.32 -2.01
CA ILE A 253 14.62 18.07 -2.26
C ILE A 253 14.17 17.92 -3.72
N ASN A 254 15.12 17.79 -4.65
CA ASN A 254 14.81 17.70 -6.08
C ASN A 254 14.50 16.28 -6.57
N SER A 255 14.79 15.25 -5.76
CA SER A 255 14.50 13.85 -6.11
C SER A 255 13.00 13.56 -6.08
N THR A 256 12.51 12.78 -7.04
CA THR A 256 11.12 12.31 -7.11
C THR A 256 10.87 11.03 -6.29
N TYR A 257 11.93 10.43 -5.75
CA TYR A 257 11.89 9.23 -4.92
C TYR A 257 12.78 9.38 -3.69
N ARG A 258 12.58 8.50 -2.72
CA ARG A 258 13.41 8.37 -1.52
C ARG A 258 13.76 6.92 -1.28
N CYS A 259 14.98 6.67 -0.84
CA CYS A 259 15.41 5.35 -0.40
C CYS A 259 15.95 5.42 1.02
N SER A 260 15.72 4.37 1.80
CA SER A 260 16.20 4.23 3.17
C SER A 260 16.76 2.84 3.39
N THR A 261 17.85 2.78 4.15
CA THR A 261 18.42 1.54 4.65
C THR A 261 17.73 1.16 5.96
N ARG A 262 17.05 0.00 5.96
CA ARG A 262 16.44 -0.58 7.15
C ARG A 262 17.41 -1.64 7.69
N SER A 263 17.78 -1.50 8.95
CA SER A 263 18.50 -2.55 9.68
C SER A 263 17.51 -3.39 10.45
N SER A 264 17.59 -4.72 10.33
CA SER A 264 16.80 -5.60 11.20
C SER A 264 17.26 -5.48 12.65
N SER A 265 16.35 -5.78 13.59
CA SER A 265 16.68 -5.76 15.02
C SER A 265 17.76 -6.77 15.40
N VAL A 266 17.90 -7.83 14.60
CA VAL A 266 18.89 -8.92 14.74
C VAL A 266 20.24 -8.56 14.06
N GLY A 267 20.37 -7.37 13.47
CA GLY A 267 21.62 -6.82 12.92
C GLY A 267 22.19 -7.53 11.68
N THR A 268 21.53 -8.60 11.22
CA THR A 268 22.02 -9.47 10.14
C THR A 268 21.58 -9.00 8.75
N LEU A 269 20.51 -8.21 8.65
CA LEU A 269 19.97 -7.71 7.38
C LEU A 269 20.06 -6.19 7.33
N LYS A 270 20.88 -5.70 6.41
CA LYS A 270 20.80 -4.34 5.90
C LYS A 270 20.03 -4.40 4.59
N ALA A 271 18.88 -3.76 4.57
CA ALA A 271 17.97 -3.78 3.45
C ALA A 271 17.76 -2.38 2.90
N LEU A 272 17.79 -2.22 1.59
CA LEU A 272 17.40 -0.98 0.92
C LEU A 272 15.90 -1.05 0.58
N THR A 273 15.19 0.01 0.90
CA THR A 273 13.77 0.21 0.56
C THR A 273 13.62 1.55 -0.11
N CYS A 274 12.83 1.64 -1.17
CA CYS A 274 12.62 2.87 -1.93
C CYS A 274 11.12 3.11 -2.16
N SER A 275 10.72 4.37 -2.20
CA SER A 275 9.35 4.80 -2.48
C SER A 275 9.37 6.08 -3.32
N CYS A 276 8.38 6.25 -4.19
CA CYS A 276 8.13 7.54 -4.80
C CYS A 276 7.69 8.55 -3.73
N LYS A 277 8.08 9.82 -3.89
CA LYS A 277 7.60 10.88 -3.01
C LYS A 277 6.11 11.15 -3.28
N PRO A 278 5.36 11.74 -2.32
CA PRO A 278 3.99 12.17 -2.57
C PRO A 278 3.89 13.05 -3.83
N GLY A 279 2.87 12.82 -4.66
CA GLY A 279 2.70 13.51 -5.95
C GLY A 279 3.47 12.87 -7.12
N PHE A 280 4.19 11.76 -6.88
CA PHE A 280 4.90 11.02 -7.93
C PHE A 280 4.48 9.55 -7.97
N GLU A 281 4.43 8.96 -9.17
CA GLU A 281 4.13 7.56 -9.42
C GLU A 281 5.24 6.91 -10.27
N GLY A 282 5.34 5.59 -10.25
CA GLY A 282 6.33 4.86 -11.05
C GLY A 282 7.10 3.84 -10.22
N ASN A 283 8.31 3.51 -10.66
CA ASN A 283 9.12 2.47 -10.04
C ASN A 283 10.45 3.04 -9.52
N PRO A 284 10.58 3.27 -8.20
CA PRO A 284 11.77 3.89 -7.63
C PRO A 284 13.02 2.97 -7.68
N TYR A 285 12.84 1.68 -7.97
CA TYR A 285 13.93 0.71 -8.02
C TYR A 285 14.58 0.63 -9.40
N PHE A 286 13.94 1.15 -10.45
CA PHE A 286 14.42 1.02 -11.82
C PHE A 286 15.68 1.89 -12.06
N PRO A 287 16.81 1.32 -12.50
CA PRO A 287 18.07 2.04 -12.63
C PRO A 287 18.36 2.48 -14.06
N ASP A 288 17.37 2.91 -14.84
CA ASP A 288 17.59 3.27 -16.24
C ASP A 288 18.24 4.66 -16.36
N PRO A 289 19.47 4.76 -16.91
CA PRO A 289 20.15 6.03 -17.15
C PRO A 289 19.50 6.87 -18.26
N GLN A 290 18.66 6.27 -19.10
CA GLN A 290 17.98 6.92 -20.23
C GLN A 290 16.59 7.45 -19.85
N VAL A 291 16.02 7.00 -18.72
CA VAL A 291 14.78 7.54 -18.16
C VAL A 291 15.16 8.55 -17.08
N PRO A 292 14.98 9.87 -17.30
CA PRO A 292 15.50 10.90 -16.41
C PRO A 292 14.90 10.88 -15.00
N GLU A 293 13.71 10.29 -14.81
CA GLU A 293 13.04 10.23 -13.50
C GLU A 293 12.41 8.85 -13.27
N ARG A 294 12.79 8.19 -12.16
CA ARG A 294 12.28 6.85 -11.77
C ARG A 294 10.82 6.86 -11.35
N CYS A 295 10.45 7.96 -10.70
CA CYS A 295 9.09 8.31 -10.37
C CYS A 295 8.76 9.59 -11.13
N THR A 296 7.68 9.56 -11.88
CA THR A 296 7.17 10.66 -12.69
C THR A 296 6.10 11.42 -11.93
N ASP A 297 6.01 12.71 -12.20
CA ASP A 297 4.96 13.58 -11.67
C ASP A 297 3.56 13.06 -12.02
N ILE A 298 2.67 13.02 -11.03
CA ILE A 298 1.26 12.67 -11.25
C ILE A 298 0.55 13.93 -11.71
N ASP A 299 -0.08 13.90 -12.89
CA ASP A 299 -0.98 14.98 -13.29
C ASP A 299 -2.33 14.84 -12.55
N GLU A 300 -2.45 15.47 -11.38
CA GLU A 300 -3.67 15.39 -10.60
C GLU A 300 -4.85 16.08 -11.29
N CYS A 301 -4.61 16.96 -12.27
CA CYS A 301 -5.67 17.69 -12.97
C CYS A 301 -6.54 16.80 -13.86
N ILE A 302 -6.08 15.61 -14.25
CA ILE A 302 -6.89 14.62 -15.00
C ILE A 302 -8.13 14.20 -14.19
N GLY A 303 -8.05 14.17 -12.86
CA GLY A 303 -9.15 13.80 -11.97
C GLY A 303 -10.17 14.90 -11.67
N SER A 304 -10.04 16.09 -12.28
CA SER A 304 -10.82 17.28 -11.94
C SER A 304 -10.87 17.60 -10.43
N PRO A 305 -9.73 17.62 -9.72
CA PRO A 305 -9.66 17.76 -8.26
C PRO A 305 -10.14 19.14 -7.78
N CYS A 306 -10.19 20.11 -8.69
CA CYS A 306 -10.60 21.48 -8.45
C CYS A 306 -12.12 21.72 -8.58
N LEU A 307 -12.94 20.66 -8.61
CA LEU A 307 -14.39 20.74 -8.59
C LEU A 307 -14.91 20.71 -7.15
N VAL A 308 -15.51 21.81 -6.71
CA VAL A 308 -16.20 21.86 -5.41
C VAL A 308 -17.70 21.61 -5.64
N ILE A 309 -18.18 20.42 -5.26
CA ILE A 309 -19.61 20.08 -5.24
C ILE A 309 -20.13 20.34 -3.82
N ARG A 310 -21.06 21.28 -3.66
CA ARG A 310 -21.84 21.42 -2.41
C ARG A 310 -23.23 20.86 -2.63
N ASN A 311 -23.57 19.84 -1.85
CA ASN A 311 -24.94 19.36 -1.74
C ASN A 311 -25.65 20.17 -0.65
N ASP A 312 -26.86 20.64 -0.92
CA ASP A 312 -27.70 21.17 0.14
C ASP A 312 -28.23 20.04 1.04
N SER A 313 -28.80 20.41 2.19
CA SER A 313 -29.41 19.48 3.16
C SER A 313 -30.63 18.72 2.62
N SER A 314 -31.07 19.00 1.39
CA SER A 314 -32.12 18.29 0.65
C SER A 314 -31.57 17.36 -0.45
N GLY A 315 -30.25 17.25 -0.60
CA GLY A 315 -29.60 16.37 -1.59
C GLY A 315 -29.58 16.92 -3.01
N ASN A 316 -29.97 18.18 -3.24
CA ASN A 316 -29.88 18.82 -4.55
C ASN A 316 -28.51 19.50 -4.74
N THR A 317 -27.87 19.24 -5.88
CA THR A 317 -26.59 19.84 -6.30
C THR A 317 -26.82 21.28 -6.78
N ASN A 318 -26.78 22.23 -5.85
CA ASN A 318 -27.18 23.60 -6.14
C ASN A 318 -26.09 24.49 -6.76
N TYR A 319 -24.80 24.13 -6.67
CA TYR A 319 -23.72 24.93 -7.26
C TYR A 319 -22.39 24.16 -7.40
N SER A 320 -21.85 24.06 -8.62
CA SER A 320 -20.46 23.64 -8.86
C SER A 320 -19.58 24.88 -9.10
N ARG A 321 -18.65 25.15 -8.17
CA ARG A 321 -17.54 26.09 -8.47
C ARG A 321 -16.44 25.30 -9.14
N SER A 322 -16.20 25.60 -10.41
CA SER A 322 -15.05 25.10 -11.15
C SER A 322 -13.89 26.08 -11.02
N PHE A 323 -12.76 25.62 -10.49
CA PHE A 323 -11.49 26.33 -10.53
C PHE A 323 -10.63 25.76 -11.66
N ARG A 324 -9.80 26.59 -12.29
CA ARG A 324 -8.78 26.11 -13.23
C ARG A 324 -7.76 25.30 -12.46
N CYS A 325 -7.53 24.06 -12.86
CA CYS A 325 -6.45 23.25 -12.33
C CYS A 325 -5.15 23.57 -13.07
N GLU A 326 -4.06 23.75 -12.33
CA GLU A 326 -2.69 23.86 -12.84
C GLU A 326 -1.86 22.79 -12.16
N ASN A 327 -1.39 21.82 -12.94
CA ASN A 327 -0.49 20.78 -12.44
C ASN A 327 0.88 21.38 -12.14
N THR A 328 1.50 20.96 -11.04
CA THR A 328 2.81 21.42 -10.60
C THR A 328 3.66 20.21 -10.21
N ARG A 329 4.98 20.34 -10.18
CA ARG A 329 5.83 19.22 -9.80
C ARG A 329 5.55 18.76 -8.35
N GLY A 330 5.03 17.54 -8.20
CA GLY A 330 4.63 16.86 -6.97
C GLY A 330 3.28 17.32 -6.39
N SER A 331 2.48 18.14 -7.10
CA SER A 331 1.21 18.66 -6.58
C SER A 331 0.39 19.40 -7.65
N TYR A 332 -0.73 20.01 -7.28
CA TYR A 332 -1.51 20.86 -8.17
C TYR A 332 -2.02 22.11 -7.46
N ARG A 333 -2.42 23.12 -8.24
CA ARG A 333 -3.03 24.36 -7.76
C ARG A 333 -4.38 24.59 -8.41
N CYS A 334 -5.36 24.97 -7.60
CA CYS A 334 -6.67 25.39 -8.08
C CYS A 334 -6.72 26.92 -8.15
N LEU A 335 -6.67 27.45 -9.35
CA LEU A 335 -6.74 28.88 -9.61
C LEU A 335 -8.17 29.30 -9.91
N PRO A 336 -8.64 30.40 -9.31
CA PRO A 336 -9.94 30.96 -9.66
C PRO A 336 -9.98 31.39 -11.14
N LEU A 337 -11.08 31.07 -11.81
CA LEU A 337 -11.38 31.52 -13.17
C LEU A 337 -11.65 33.04 -13.13
N TYR A 338 -10.60 33.85 -13.19
CA TYR A 338 -10.70 35.31 -13.20
C TYR A 338 -10.98 35.87 -14.61
N PRO A 339 -11.64 37.04 -14.73
CA PRO A 339 -11.70 38.07 -13.70
C PRO A 339 -13.07 38.23 -13.02
N PHE A 340 -13.14 38.15 -11.68
CA PHE A 340 -13.75 39.16 -10.78
C PHE A 340 -14.01 40.39 -11.63
N PRO A 341 -15.25 40.89 -11.71
CA PRO A 341 -15.45 42.20 -12.28
C PRO A 341 -14.48 43.12 -11.53
N THR A 342 -13.47 43.63 -12.24
CA THR A 342 -12.86 44.89 -11.89
C THR A 342 -14.02 45.85 -11.95
N THR A 343 -14.72 46.01 -10.82
CA THR A 343 -15.60 47.14 -10.63
C THR A 343 -14.73 48.32 -10.96
N LYS A 344 -15.03 48.99 -12.09
CA LYS A 344 -14.38 50.23 -12.51
C LYS A 344 -14.19 51.06 -11.25
N THR A 345 -12.97 51.12 -10.75
CA THR A 345 -12.66 51.86 -9.55
C THR A 345 -12.74 53.32 -9.97
N SER A 346 -13.76 54.03 -9.48
CA SER A 346 -13.60 55.47 -9.29
C SER A 346 -12.30 55.68 -8.53
N ALA A 347 -11.53 56.70 -8.89
CA ALA A 347 -10.13 56.93 -8.49
C ALA A 347 -9.79 56.92 -6.98
N ASN A 348 -10.74 56.61 -6.07
CA ASN A 348 -10.59 56.64 -4.62
C ASN A 348 -11.00 55.32 -3.92
N ALA A 349 -10.84 54.16 -4.56
CA ALA A 349 -11.19 52.87 -3.95
C ALA A 349 -9.95 52.12 -3.44
N ILE A 350 -9.88 51.90 -2.11
CA ILE A 350 -8.85 51.07 -1.47
C ILE A 350 -9.17 49.60 -1.73
N THR A 351 -8.26 48.87 -2.37
CA THR A 351 -8.37 47.42 -2.58
C THR A 351 -7.62 46.69 -1.46
N ILE A 352 -8.32 45.84 -0.71
CA ILE A 352 -7.73 45.03 0.36
C ILE A 352 -7.68 43.57 -0.12
N VAL A 353 -6.46 43.05 -0.31
CA VAL A 353 -6.24 41.64 -0.64
C VAL A 353 -5.93 40.88 0.64
N VAL A 354 -6.81 39.96 1.04
CA VAL A 354 -6.60 39.08 2.19
C VAL A 354 -6.25 37.68 1.66
N VAL A 355 -5.00 37.26 1.85
CA VAL A 355 -4.55 35.91 1.52
C VAL A 355 -4.67 35.05 2.78
N LYS A 356 -5.51 34.02 2.74
CA LYS A 356 -5.69 33.04 3.83
C LYS A 356 -5.05 31.71 3.45
N PHE A 357 -4.18 31.18 4.30
CA PHE A 357 -3.74 29.79 4.20
C PHE A 357 -4.73 28.92 4.97
N PHE A 358 -5.34 27.93 4.31
CA PHE A 358 -6.30 27.03 4.96
C PHE A 358 -5.59 25.83 5.56
N LYS A 359 -5.92 25.51 6.82
CA LYS A 359 -5.75 24.16 7.40
C LYS A 359 -7.12 23.47 7.32
N PRO A 360 -7.22 22.16 7.02
CA PRO A 360 -8.49 21.54 6.63
C PRO A 360 -9.60 21.50 7.70
N ASP A 361 -9.28 21.70 8.99
CA ASP A 361 -10.20 21.35 10.08
C ASP A 361 -10.63 22.49 11.04
N GLU A 362 -10.28 23.75 10.80
CA GLU A 362 -10.68 24.87 11.69
C GLU A 362 -11.54 25.95 11.02
N ARG A 363 -12.63 26.34 11.71
CA ARG A 363 -13.53 27.44 11.30
C ARG A 363 -13.10 28.76 11.95
N ASP A 364 -12.18 29.47 11.30
CA ASP A 364 -11.83 30.84 11.71
C ASP A 364 -12.61 31.91 10.93
N THR A 365 -13.31 32.78 11.67
CA THR A 365 -13.95 34.01 11.18
C THR A 365 -13.08 35.24 11.44
N ILE A 366 -12.77 36.01 10.39
CA ILE A 366 -12.08 37.31 10.50
C ILE A 366 -13.11 38.42 10.34
N THR A 367 -13.12 39.40 11.25
CA THR A 367 -13.97 40.60 11.16
C THR A 367 -13.11 41.81 10.81
N ILE A 368 -13.43 42.52 9.73
CA ILE A 368 -12.75 43.74 9.31
C ILE A 368 -13.70 44.92 9.54
N SER A 369 -13.26 45.92 10.30
CA SER A 369 -14.03 47.13 10.59
C SER A 369 -13.37 48.35 9.95
N LEU A 370 -14.14 49.13 9.17
CA LEU A 370 -13.68 50.37 8.53
C LEU A 370 -14.13 51.57 9.36
N ASN A 371 -13.19 52.36 9.88
CA ASN A 371 -13.50 53.63 10.56
C ASN A 371 -13.25 54.81 9.60
N LYS A 372 -14.33 55.48 9.19
CA LYS A 372 -14.33 56.52 8.16
C LYS A 372 -13.79 57.88 8.63
N GLN A 373 -13.52 58.07 9.93
CA GLN A 373 -13.11 59.38 10.46
C GLN A 373 -11.58 59.59 10.58
N ARG A 374 -10.73 58.59 10.32
CA ARG A 374 -9.29 58.72 10.55
C ARG A 374 -8.36 58.16 9.47
N GLU A 375 -8.87 57.81 8.28
CA GLU A 375 -8.07 57.20 7.19
C GLU A 375 -7.10 56.10 7.70
N ARG A 376 -7.55 55.34 8.71
CA ARG A 376 -6.77 54.25 9.31
C ARG A 376 -7.64 53.01 9.39
N LEU A 377 -7.19 51.97 8.71
CA LEU A 377 -7.66 50.60 8.88
C LEU A 377 -7.14 50.07 10.22
N ILE A 378 -8.04 49.71 11.13
CA ILE A 378 -7.69 49.08 12.40
C ILE A 378 -8.14 47.63 12.33
N PHE A 379 -7.18 46.70 12.36
CA PHE A 379 -7.46 45.28 12.50
C PHE A 379 -7.62 44.97 13.98
N SER A 380 -8.82 44.59 14.42
CA SER A 380 -9.08 44.19 15.80
C SER A 380 -9.57 42.74 15.86
N GLY A 381 -8.74 41.87 16.45
CA GLY A 381 -9.17 40.62 17.06
C GLY A 381 -8.63 39.34 16.42
N VAL A 382 -7.53 38.81 16.96
CA VAL A 382 -7.29 37.35 17.05
C VAL A 382 -7.57 36.99 18.51
N ARG A 383 -8.59 36.18 18.78
CA ARG A 383 -8.73 35.52 20.10
C ARG A 383 -7.83 34.29 20.05
N SER A 384 -6.77 34.27 20.86
CA SER A 384 -5.93 33.10 21.02
C SER A 384 -6.70 31.99 21.73
N LEU A 385 -6.51 30.76 21.27
CA LEU A 385 -6.61 29.56 22.08
C LEU A 385 -5.26 28.83 21.96
N HIS A 386 -4.73 28.54 23.15
CA HIS A 386 -3.45 28.00 23.57
C HIS A 386 -2.54 27.21 22.59
N GLU A 387 -1.25 27.59 22.64
CA GLU A 387 -0.03 26.78 22.55
C GLU A 387 0.13 25.75 21.41
N CYS A 388 0.93 26.12 20.40
CA CYS A 388 2.11 25.36 20.00
C CYS A 388 3.00 26.18 19.04
N ASP A 389 4.30 26.18 19.32
CA ASP A 389 5.37 26.92 18.65
C ASP A 389 5.45 26.69 17.13
N SER A 390 5.16 27.74 16.35
CA SER A 390 5.95 28.11 15.18
C SER A 390 5.55 29.51 14.72
N ILE A 391 6.54 30.37 14.53
CA ILE A 391 6.38 31.78 14.19
C ILE A 391 5.83 31.91 12.76
N TRP A 392 4.54 32.21 12.62
CA TRP A 392 3.95 32.63 11.35
C TRP A 392 3.53 34.10 11.45
N LYS A 393 4.38 34.99 10.90
CA LYS A 393 4.06 36.42 10.79
C LYS A 393 3.05 36.61 9.66
N THR A 394 1.84 37.04 9.98
CA THR A 394 0.89 37.61 9.01
C THR A 394 1.47 38.93 8.51
N LYS A 395 1.97 39.00 7.27
CA LYS A 395 2.42 40.25 6.65
C LYS A 395 1.27 40.80 5.80
N ALA A 396 0.62 41.86 6.27
CA ALA A 396 -0.30 42.64 5.46
C ALA A 396 0.49 43.82 4.86
N GLU A 397 0.57 43.90 3.53
CA GLU A 397 1.17 45.03 2.83
C GLU A 397 0.04 45.88 2.24
N ILE A 398 -0.06 47.14 2.68
CA ILE A 398 -0.94 48.13 2.06
C ILE A 398 -0.09 48.81 0.98
N ARG A 399 -0.47 48.66 -0.30
CA ARG A 399 0.07 49.47 -1.38
C ARG A 399 -1.00 50.47 -1.81
N GLU A 400 -0.71 51.76 -1.67
CA GLU A 400 -1.36 52.79 -2.48
C GLU A 400 -0.84 52.65 -3.92
N ILE A 401 -1.74 52.71 -4.90
CA ILE A 401 -1.39 52.72 -6.33
C ILE A 401 -1.32 54.17 -6.79
#